data_AF-A0A812TLA0-F1
#
_entry.id   AF-A0A812TLA0-F1
#
_cell.length_a   1.000
_cell.length_b   1.000
_cell.length_c   1.000
_cell.angle_alpha   90.00
_cell.angle_beta   90.00
_cell.angle_gamma   90.00
#
_symmetry.space_group_name_H-M   'P 1'
#
loop_
_entity.id
_entity.type
_entity.pdbx_description
1 polymer ?
#
loop_
_entity_poly.entity_id
_entity_poly.type
_entity_poly.pdbx_seq_one_letter_code
_entity_poly.pdbx_strand_id
1 'polypeptide(L)'
;MLRTRFGIRRIRWPGIRPPHRWLVVMDSSTFQHIYEHPSDISSIYGADPLAKISEKRHGMLLESFTRSALEGMHPELCSEDAVSSLTCGDGSSSQRGSAGWDFSLGGKRVELKTAMLCFDFRRQCWSTTFQHVKLGRGGRWQEQPFDDLYLLIYTPEEFYLIKHDLETGVSTAGIRTKSEGLVIRIVGQSGQTCWKEATDTIVNKLTKRGACELVCRIVQTHPAVSALYNEWRQQALSSHDSAYEGVPLNSLKTGIRAKRVQQIALEFDKMQNPGGIFTSAEGELASHGRRTRGSRNAAVDWIRNGVRVELKYAKVCFRPSRNAWFCEFCNIKEEPLDASNRVYFDELWLAMYSPCSLDIFKHPGYRSQLSSRGGRTVGEGKNLMVKGEQHDTCVESAVRSMKVKLEASQAEPLLTLRWTT
;
A
#
# COMPACT_ATOMS: atom_id res chain seq x y z
N MET A 1 -11.06 -34.63 14.36
CA MET A 1 -11.87 -33.44 14.05
C MET A 1 -12.40 -32.86 15.36
N LEU A 2 -11.72 -31.85 15.92
CA LEU A 2 -12.23 -31.10 17.07
C LEU A 2 -13.21 -30.04 16.54
N ARG A 3 -14.51 -30.18 16.84
CA ARG A 3 -15.51 -29.13 16.59
C ARG A 3 -15.33 -28.04 17.66
N THR A 4 -14.56 -27.00 17.35
CA THR A 4 -14.48 -25.81 18.19
C THR A 4 -15.86 -25.17 18.27
N ARG A 5 -16.47 -25.12 19.47
CA ARG A 5 -17.75 -24.44 19.69
C ARG A 5 -17.51 -22.93 19.70
N PHE A 6 -17.86 -22.24 18.62
CA PHE A 6 -17.79 -20.78 18.55
C PHE A 6 -18.86 -20.16 19.47
N GLY A 7 -18.44 -19.29 20.38
CA GLY A 7 -19.34 -18.52 21.24
C GLY A 7 -20.02 -17.40 20.44
N ILE A 8 -21.11 -17.71 19.74
CA ILE A 8 -21.94 -16.70 19.07
C ILE A 8 -22.70 -15.92 20.16
N ARG A 9 -22.14 -14.80 20.63
CA ARG A 9 -22.88 -13.88 21.51
C ARG A 9 -23.96 -13.17 20.70
N ARG A 10 -25.21 -13.55 20.93
CA ARG A 10 -26.40 -12.92 20.34
C ARG A 10 -26.65 -11.59 21.06
N ILE A 11 -26.41 -10.47 20.39
CA ILE A 11 -26.83 -9.15 20.89
C ILE A 11 -28.17 -8.84 20.23
N ARG A 12 -29.25 -8.81 21.02
CA ARG A 12 -30.57 -8.35 20.57
C ARG A 12 -30.62 -6.83 20.69
N TRP A 13 -30.85 -6.15 19.58
CA TRP A 13 -31.18 -4.73 19.57
C TRP A 13 -32.71 -4.54 19.66
N PRO A 14 -33.21 -3.60 20.46
CA PRO A 14 -34.64 -3.35 20.56
C PRO A 14 -35.13 -2.59 19.31
N GLY A 15 -35.96 -3.24 18.49
CA GLY A 15 -36.64 -2.62 17.35
C GLY A 15 -37.07 -3.62 16.27
N ILE A 16 -38.33 -3.53 15.84
CA ILE A 16 -38.98 -4.42 14.87
C ILE A 16 -38.36 -4.19 13.48
N ARG A 17 -37.66 -5.20 12.98
CA ARG A 17 -37.02 -5.18 11.67
C ARG A 17 -36.93 -6.66 11.20
N PRO A 18 -36.97 -6.98 9.88
CA PRO A 18 -37.00 -8.36 9.31
C PRO A 18 -36.00 -9.33 9.96
N PRO A 19 -35.98 -10.66 9.69
CA PRO A 19 -34.99 -11.56 10.28
C PRO A 19 -33.58 -11.23 9.75
N HIS A 20 -32.97 -10.20 10.34
CA HIS A 20 -31.74 -9.57 9.89
C HIS A 20 -30.57 -10.48 10.19
N ARG A 21 -29.57 -10.43 9.31
CA ARG A 21 -28.29 -11.04 9.60
C ARG A 21 -27.76 -10.42 10.89
N TRP A 22 -27.28 -11.28 11.76
CA TRP A 22 -26.81 -10.89 13.08
C TRP A 22 -25.34 -10.47 12.94
N LEU A 23 -24.96 -9.38 13.62
CA LEU A 23 -23.54 -9.06 13.80
C LEU A 23 -22.85 -10.24 14.47
N VAL A 24 -21.84 -10.80 13.80
CA VAL A 24 -21.01 -11.85 14.36
C VAL A 24 -19.76 -11.23 14.97
N VAL A 25 -19.48 -11.56 16.24
CA VAL A 25 -18.25 -11.12 16.91
C VAL A 25 -17.35 -12.31 17.08
N MET A 26 -16.12 -12.21 16.58
CA MET A 26 -15.12 -13.27 16.63
C MET A 26 -13.81 -12.76 17.25
N ASP A 27 -13.02 -13.69 17.77
CA ASP A 27 -11.65 -13.46 18.20
C ASP A 27 -10.68 -13.56 17.01
N SER A 28 -9.63 -12.73 16.98
CA SER A 28 -8.64 -12.74 15.90
C SER A 28 -8.00 -14.10 15.67
N SER A 29 -7.82 -14.91 16.73
CA SER A 29 -7.30 -16.28 16.63
C SER A 29 -8.05 -17.15 15.60
N THR A 30 -9.33 -16.84 15.32
CA THR A 30 -10.14 -17.53 14.29
C THR A 30 -9.51 -17.47 12.89
N PHE A 31 -8.78 -16.39 12.58
CA PHE A 31 -8.17 -16.17 11.27
C PHE A 31 -6.64 -16.06 11.34
N GLN A 32 -6.04 -16.59 12.41
CA GLN A 32 -4.60 -16.53 12.64
C GLN A 32 -3.79 -17.10 11.48
N HIS A 33 -4.25 -18.20 10.89
CA HIS A 33 -3.63 -18.81 9.71
C HIS A 33 -3.59 -17.89 8.49
N ILE A 34 -4.46 -16.89 8.39
CA ILE A 34 -4.47 -15.94 7.27
C ILE A 34 -3.38 -14.89 7.46
N TYR A 35 -3.30 -14.29 8.65
CA TYR A 35 -2.41 -13.16 8.88
C TYR A 35 -1.00 -13.55 9.33
N GLU A 36 -0.81 -14.75 9.88
CA GLU A 36 0.52 -15.28 10.21
C GLU A 36 1.23 -15.91 9.02
N HIS A 37 0.51 -16.25 7.94
CA HIS A 37 1.14 -16.83 6.78
C HIS A 37 2.20 -15.85 6.23
N PRO A 38 3.50 -16.15 6.37
CA PRO A 38 4.52 -15.25 5.92
C PRO A 38 4.37 -15.11 4.41
N SER A 39 4.46 -13.88 3.90
CA SER A 39 4.86 -13.75 2.51
C SER A 39 6.31 -14.22 2.41
N ASP A 40 6.69 -14.89 1.33
CA ASP A 40 8.07 -15.40 1.20
C ASP A 40 9.12 -14.27 1.20
N ILE A 41 8.70 -13.02 0.92
CA ILE A 41 9.55 -11.83 1.08
C ILE A 41 9.65 -11.42 2.56
N SER A 42 8.57 -11.55 3.33
CA SER A 42 8.59 -11.24 4.77
C SER A 42 9.39 -12.24 5.60
N SER A 43 9.69 -13.45 5.13
CA SER A 43 10.61 -14.33 5.87
C SER A 43 12.05 -13.81 5.81
N ILE A 44 12.43 -13.19 4.69
CA ILE A 44 13.79 -12.71 4.44
C ILE A 44 14.04 -11.35 5.10
N TYR A 45 13.03 -10.49 5.14
CA TYR A 45 13.11 -9.18 5.80
C TYR A 45 12.30 -9.11 7.11
N GLY A 46 11.88 -10.24 7.69
CA GLY A 46 10.89 -10.25 8.77
C GLY A 46 11.33 -9.56 10.06
N ALA A 47 12.64 -9.60 10.31
CA ALA A 47 13.25 -8.89 11.43
C ALA A 47 13.49 -7.40 11.13
N ASP A 48 13.48 -6.99 9.86
CA ASP A 48 13.90 -5.66 9.45
C ASP A 48 12.78 -4.62 9.69
N PRO A 49 13.06 -3.54 10.44
CA PRO A 49 12.12 -2.44 10.63
C PRO A 49 11.63 -1.81 9.32
N LEU A 50 12.47 -1.65 8.28
CA LEU A 50 12.08 -1.03 7.01
C LEU A 50 11.06 -1.82 6.21
N ALA A 51 11.04 -3.15 6.36
CA ALA A 51 10.05 -3.95 5.67
C ALA A 51 8.63 -3.73 6.24
N LYS A 52 8.52 -3.17 7.45
CA LYS A 52 7.26 -2.97 8.17
C LYS A 52 6.68 -1.56 7.97
N ILE A 53 7.43 -0.63 7.40
CA ILE A 53 6.98 0.75 7.22
C ILE A 53 6.25 0.92 5.88
N SER A 54 5.43 1.97 5.79
CA SER A 54 4.73 2.30 4.53
C SER A 54 5.72 2.75 3.46
N GLU A 55 5.43 2.46 2.19
CA GLU A 55 6.32 2.77 1.05
C GLU A 55 6.70 4.26 0.98
N LYS A 56 5.76 5.15 1.30
CA LYS A 56 6.04 6.60 1.35
C LYS A 56 7.08 6.95 2.42
N ARG A 57 6.92 6.40 3.63
CA ARG A 57 7.88 6.64 4.73
C ARG A 57 9.22 5.98 4.47
N HIS A 58 9.18 4.80 3.86
CA HIS A 58 10.36 4.10 3.37
C HIS A 58 11.18 4.98 2.43
N GLY A 59 10.54 5.60 1.44
CA GLY A 59 11.18 6.57 0.55
C GLY A 59 11.83 7.73 1.31
N MET A 60 11.08 8.40 2.20
CA MET A 60 11.59 9.54 2.97
C MET A 60 12.79 9.19 3.86
N LEU A 61 12.76 8.04 4.52
CA LEU A 61 13.85 7.60 5.40
C LEU A 61 15.10 7.28 4.59
N LEU A 62 14.93 6.53 3.51
CA LEU A 62 16.04 6.19 2.62
C LEU A 62 16.60 7.41 1.89
N GLU A 63 15.78 8.43 1.63
CA GLU A 63 16.24 9.72 1.13
C GLU A 63 17.09 10.47 2.15
N SER A 64 16.62 10.62 3.40
CA SER A 64 17.38 11.24 4.49
C SER A 64 18.71 10.52 4.73
N PHE A 65 18.69 9.18 4.71
CA PHE A 65 19.87 8.34 4.77
C PHE A 65 20.84 8.62 3.62
N THR A 66 20.33 8.65 2.40
CA THR A 66 21.15 8.89 1.20
C THR A 66 21.81 10.26 1.25
N ARG A 67 21.07 11.31 1.65
CA ARG A 67 21.62 12.66 1.84
C ARG A 67 22.76 12.65 2.85
N SER A 68 22.53 12.07 4.02
CA SER A 68 23.55 11.97 5.09
C SER A 68 24.81 11.23 4.63
N ALA A 69 24.64 10.14 3.87
CA ALA A 69 25.75 9.39 3.31
C ALA A 69 26.54 10.23 2.30
N LEU A 70 25.86 10.89 1.36
CA LEU A 70 26.48 11.74 0.33
C LEU A 70 27.21 12.94 0.93
N GLU A 71 26.62 13.63 1.90
CA GLU A 71 27.26 14.74 2.63
C GLU A 71 28.48 14.24 3.44
N GLY A 72 28.39 13.04 4.03
CA GLY A 72 29.54 12.43 4.71
C GLY A 72 30.71 12.11 3.78
N MET A 73 30.44 11.78 2.52
CA MET A 73 31.46 11.53 1.49
C MET A 73 31.97 12.81 0.82
N HIS A 74 31.15 13.86 0.80
CA HIS A 74 31.45 15.17 0.22
C HIS A 74 31.12 16.29 1.22
N PRO A 75 31.95 16.47 2.27
CA PRO A 75 31.65 17.42 3.37
C PRO A 75 31.52 18.89 2.92
N GLU A 76 32.07 19.23 1.76
CA GLU A 76 31.96 20.54 1.13
C GLU A 76 30.61 20.80 0.46
N LEU A 77 29.81 19.75 0.24
CA LEU A 77 28.50 19.84 -0.40
C LEU A 77 27.41 19.74 0.66
N CYS A 78 26.42 20.64 0.57
CA CYS A 78 25.21 20.57 1.38
C CYS A 78 24.05 20.05 0.55
N SER A 79 23.20 19.24 1.16
CA SER A 79 21.92 18.87 0.57
C SER A 79 20.85 19.92 0.86
N GLU A 80 20.02 20.20 -0.13
CA GLU A 80 18.87 21.10 0.00
C GLU A 80 17.61 20.42 -0.52
N ASP A 81 16.46 20.72 0.10
CA ASP A 81 15.17 20.22 -0.36
C ASP A 81 14.87 20.68 -1.79
N ALA A 82 14.23 19.81 -2.59
CA ALA A 82 13.82 20.18 -3.93
C ALA A 82 12.86 21.39 -3.92
N VAL A 83 13.24 22.45 -4.63
CA VAL A 83 12.42 23.64 -4.82
C VAL A 83 11.43 23.37 -5.94
N SER A 84 10.13 23.34 -5.64
CA SER A 84 9.12 23.27 -6.69
C SER A 84 9.00 24.62 -7.37
N SER A 85 9.45 24.71 -8.62
CA SER A 85 9.38 25.94 -9.43
C SER A 85 7.96 26.29 -9.92
N LEU A 86 6.98 25.43 -9.65
CA LEU A 86 5.59 25.62 -10.05
C LEU A 86 4.77 26.05 -8.85
N THR A 87 4.73 27.36 -8.58
CA THR A 87 3.56 27.94 -7.93
C THR A 87 2.37 27.73 -8.86
N CYS A 88 1.47 26.80 -8.53
CA CYS A 88 0.15 26.78 -9.13
C CYS A 88 -0.46 28.18 -8.93
N GLY A 89 -1.02 28.77 -10.00
CA GLY A 89 -1.58 30.13 -9.98
C GLY A 89 -2.73 30.35 -8.98
N ASP A 90 -3.13 29.29 -8.27
CA ASP A 90 -4.13 29.31 -7.20
C ASP A 90 -3.52 29.52 -5.79
N GLY A 91 -2.21 29.72 -5.67
CA GLY A 91 -1.53 29.95 -4.39
C GLY A 91 -1.48 28.70 -3.49
N SER A 92 -1.93 27.55 -3.98
CA SER A 92 -1.73 26.28 -3.27
C SER A 92 -0.29 25.84 -3.50
N SER A 93 0.51 25.77 -2.42
CA SER A 93 1.86 25.22 -2.51
C SER A 93 1.74 23.79 -3.06
N SER A 94 2.30 23.53 -4.24
CA SER A 94 2.25 22.19 -4.82
C SER A 94 2.91 21.23 -3.83
N GLN A 95 2.29 20.07 -3.63
CA GLN A 95 2.84 19.04 -2.75
C GLN A 95 4.25 18.66 -3.24
N ARG A 96 5.21 18.43 -2.34
CA ARG A 96 6.62 18.02 -2.62
C ARG A 96 6.78 17.02 -3.78
N GLY A 97 5.79 16.15 -4.02
CA GLY A 97 5.77 15.19 -5.13
C GLY A 97 5.66 15.77 -6.54
N SER A 98 5.46 17.07 -6.72
CA SER A 98 5.46 17.72 -8.04
C SER A 98 6.85 18.10 -8.54
N ALA A 99 7.85 18.13 -7.66
CA ALA A 99 9.22 18.38 -8.08
C ALA A 99 9.69 17.29 -9.06
N GLY A 100 10.54 17.70 -9.99
CA GLY A 100 11.12 16.78 -10.97
C GLY A 100 12.25 15.91 -10.40
N TRP A 101 12.71 16.23 -9.18
CA TRP A 101 13.81 15.59 -8.46
C TRP A 101 13.50 15.60 -6.94
N ASP A 102 14.27 14.87 -6.13
CA ASP A 102 14.00 14.69 -4.69
C ASP A 102 14.75 15.70 -3.81
N PHE A 103 16.02 15.98 -4.13
CA PHE A 103 16.85 16.96 -3.42
C PHE A 103 17.94 17.54 -4.32
N SER A 104 18.64 18.58 -3.88
CA SER A 104 19.87 19.02 -4.55
C SER A 104 21.09 18.79 -3.67
N LEU A 105 22.26 18.57 -4.28
CA LEU A 105 23.53 18.39 -3.60
C LEU A 105 24.59 19.20 -4.31
N GLY A 106 25.15 20.22 -3.65
CA GLY A 106 26.14 21.09 -4.28
C GLY A 106 25.61 21.81 -5.51
N GLY A 107 24.33 22.19 -5.51
CA GLY A 107 23.66 22.83 -6.65
C GLY A 107 23.21 21.89 -7.77
N LYS A 108 23.54 20.60 -7.72
CA LYS A 108 23.04 19.60 -8.68
C LYS A 108 21.72 19.03 -8.24
N ARG A 109 20.77 18.86 -9.15
CA ARG A 109 19.46 18.24 -8.89
C ARG A 109 19.62 16.72 -8.86
N VAL A 110 19.15 16.09 -7.80
CA VAL A 110 19.30 14.65 -7.55
C VAL A 110 17.94 13.98 -7.51
N GLU A 111 17.76 12.96 -8.35
CA GLU A 111 16.67 12.00 -8.25
C GLU A 111 17.17 10.76 -7.52
N LEU A 112 16.42 10.29 -6.54
CA LEU A 112 16.69 9.07 -5.81
C LEU A 112 15.58 8.05 -6.08
N LYS A 113 15.99 6.84 -6.46
CA LYS A 113 15.07 5.70 -6.51
C LYS A 113 15.54 4.60 -5.59
N THR A 114 14.63 4.15 -4.75
CA THR A 114 14.86 3.05 -3.82
C THR A 114 14.16 1.81 -4.33
N ALA A 115 14.80 0.66 -4.22
CA ALA A 115 14.15 -0.62 -4.49
C ALA A 115 14.67 -1.71 -3.57
N MET A 116 13.75 -2.54 -3.11
CA MET A 116 14.04 -3.71 -2.29
C MET A 116 14.35 -4.91 -3.20
N LEU A 117 15.37 -5.69 -2.85
CA LEU A 117 15.66 -6.94 -3.53
C LEU A 117 14.52 -7.94 -3.29
N CYS A 118 13.89 -8.41 -4.36
CA CYS A 118 12.72 -9.30 -4.31
C CYS A 118 12.93 -10.55 -5.16
N PHE A 119 12.49 -11.72 -4.67
CA PHE A 119 12.49 -12.96 -5.46
C PHE A 119 11.26 -13.03 -6.38
N ASP A 120 11.48 -13.19 -7.68
CA ASP A 120 10.47 -13.43 -8.70
C ASP A 120 10.27 -14.93 -8.88
N PHE A 121 9.26 -15.49 -8.21
CA PHE A 121 8.94 -16.93 -8.26
C PHE A 121 8.62 -17.44 -9.67
N ARG A 122 8.10 -16.60 -10.56
CA ARG A 122 7.77 -17.05 -11.91
C ARG A 122 9.03 -17.23 -12.75
N ARG A 123 10.02 -16.38 -12.52
CA ARG A 123 11.31 -16.42 -13.21
C ARG A 123 12.39 -17.16 -12.42
N GLN A 124 12.07 -17.58 -11.20
CA GLN A 124 12.99 -18.24 -10.27
C GLN A 124 14.30 -17.43 -10.11
N CYS A 125 14.18 -16.13 -9.91
CA CYS A 125 15.35 -15.25 -9.80
C CYS A 125 15.09 -14.04 -8.91
N TRP A 126 16.15 -13.51 -8.33
CA TRP A 126 16.10 -12.24 -7.63
C TRP A 126 16.09 -11.06 -8.59
N SER A 127 15.40 -9.98 -8.24
CA SER A 127 15.44 -8.73 -9.01
C SER A 127 15.22 -7.50 -8.15
N THR A 128 15.71 -6.37 -8.63
CA THR A 128 15.39 -5.04 -8.12
C THR A 128 14.70 -4.25 -9.24
N THR A 129 13.67 -3.50 -8.89
CA THR A 129 12.86 -2.74 -9.87
C THR A 129 12.61 -1.33 -9.35
N PHE A 130 13.17 -0.35 -10.05
CA PHE A 130 12.95 1.07 -9.80
C PHE A 130 11.88 1.57 -10.76
N GLN A 131 10.83 2.16 -10.22
CA GLN A 131 9.68 2.65 -10.98
C GLN A 131 9.67 4.17 -11.03
N HIS A 132 8.92 4.72 -11.99
CA HIS A 132 8.69 6.15 -12.11
C HIS A 132 9.96 6.97 -12.29
N VAL A 133 10.94 6.45 -13.03
CA VAL A 133 12.19 7.15 -13.34
C VAL A 133 11.93 8.15 -14.47
N LYS A 134 12.01 9.44 -14.19
CA LYS A 134 11.68 10.53 -15.14
C LYS A 134 12.86 10.83 -16.08
N LEU A 135 13.20 9.91 -16.98
CA LEU A 135 14.23 10.15 -18.00
C LEU A 135 13.66 10.92 -19.20
N GLY A 136 14.50 11.74 -19.84
CA GLY A 136 14.16 12.49 -21.06
C GLY A 136 13.75 11.55 -22.20
N ARG A 137 12.82 12.00 -23.07
CA ARG A 137 12.34 11.16 -24.19
C ARG A 137 13.36 11.13 -25.32
N GLY A 138 13.48 9.97 -25.98
CA GLY A 138 14.17 9.84 -27.26
C GLY A 138 15.69 10.10 -27.23
N GLY A 139 16.35 9.77 -26.10
CA GLY A 139 17.80 9.97 -25.96
C GLY A 139 18.23 11.42 -25.78
N ARG A 140 17.27 12.36 -25.62
CA ARG A 140 17.58 13.75 -25.29
C ARG A 140 17.72 13.90 -23.78
N TRP A 141 18.91 13.57 -23.28
CA TRP A 141 19.27 13.69 -21.86
C TRP A 141 19.05 15.10 -21.28
N GLN A 142 19.08 16.13 -22.15
CA GLN A 142 18.86 17.53 -21.77
C GLN A 142 17.44 17.85 -21.26
N GLU A 143 16.46 16.97 -21.49
CA GLU A 143 15.06 17.20 -21.09
C GLU A 143 14.70 16.59 -19.72
N GLN A 144 15.64 15.91 -19.06
CA GLN A 144 15.34 15.29 -17.78
C GLN A 144 15.38 16.32 -16.63
N PRO A 145 14.55 16.14 -15.59
CA PRO A 145 14.42 17.12 -14.51
C PRO A 145 15.55 17.09 -13.47
N PHE A 146 16.51 16.17 -13.57
CA PHE A 146 17.61 15.98 -12.62
C PHE A 146 18.95 15.90 -13.34
N ASP A 147 20.03 16.16 -12.60
CA ASP A 147 21.40 16.09 -13.11
C ASP A 147 22.01 14.72 -12.78
N ASP A 148 21.77 14.23 -11.56
CA ASP A 148 22.24 12.92 -11.10
C ASP A 148 21.06 12.01 -10.70
N LEU A 149 21.15 10.73 -11.06
CA LEU A 149 20.23 9.68 -10.62
C LEU A 149 20.97 8.71 -9.70
N TYR A 150 20.48 8.57 -8.47
CA TYR A 150 20.96 7.55 -7.54
C TYR A 150 19.94 6.43 -7.39
N LEU A 151 20.44 5.20 -7.41
CA LEU A 151 19.70 3.98 -7.14
C LEU A 151 20.16 3.41 -5.79
N LEU A 152 19.25 3.32 -4.84
CA LEU A 152 19.49 2.67 -3.57
C LEU A 152 18.86 1.28 -3.58
N ILE A 153 19.71 0.25 -3.60
CA ILE A 153 19.29 -1.14 -3.45
C ILE A 153 19.31 -1.48 -1.97
N TYR A 154 18.15 -1.87 -1.45
CA TYR A 154 17.96 -2.33 -0.10
C TYR A 154 17.94 -3.87 -0.08
N THR A 155 18.83 -4.45 0.73
CA THR A 155 18.97 -5.89 0.97
C THR A 155 18.84 -6.20 2.47
N PRO A 156 18.71 -7.47 2.88
CA PRO A 156 18.56 -7.84 4.29
C PRO A 156 19.72 -7.46 5.20
N GLU A 157 20.93 -7.25 4.66
CA GLU A 157 22.11 -6.91 5.48
C GLU A 157 22.71 -5.55 5.15
N GLU A 158 22.49 -5.04 3.94
CA GLU A 158 23.23 -3.88 3.42
C GLU A 158 22.39 -2.99 2.49
N PHE A 159 22.79 -1.73 2.40
CA PHE A 159 22.36 -0.78 1.39
C PHE A 159 23.47 -0.55 0.37
N TYR A 160 23.12 -0.54 -0.91
CA TYR A 160 24.02 -0.23 -2.01
C TYR A 160 23.54 1.06 -2.67
N LEU A 161 24.31 2.13 -2.53
CA LEU A 161 24.04 3.40 -3.21
C LEU A 161 24.86 3.45 -4.49
N ILE A 162 24.17 3.52 -5.62
CA ILE A 162 24.78 3.45 -6.95
C ILE A 162 24.37 4.69 -7.73
N LYS A 163 25.33 5.46 -8.22
CA LYS A 163 25.09 6.53 -9.18
C LYS A 163 24.90 5.89 -10.56
N HIS A 164 23.73 6.12 -11.15
CA HIS A 164 23.30 5.45 -12.38
C HIS A 164 23.79 6.19 -13.62
N ASP A 165 24.12 5.43 -14.66
CA ASP A 165 24.61 5.95 -15.95
C ASP A 165 23.48 6.38 -16.91
N LEU A 166 22.23 6.33 -16.44
CA LEU A 166 21.00 6.63 -17.16
C LEU A 166 20.66 5.67 -18.32
N GLU A 167 21.51 4.68 -18.60
CA GLU A 167 21.35 3.74 -19.71
C GLU A 167 21.11 2.30 -19.24
N THR A 168 21.90 1.84 -18.26
CA THR A 168 21.97 0.44 -17.85
C THR A 168 20.64 -0.03 -17.25
N GLY A 169 20.02 -1.03 -17.89
CA GLY A 169 18.81 -1.69 -17.38
C GLY A 169 17.52 -0.88 -17.51
N VAL A 170 17.56 0.25 -18.22
CA VAL A 170 16.36 1.04 -18.57
C VAL A 170 15.51 0.25 -19.56
N SER A 171 14.27 -0.02 -19.21
CA SER A 171 13.36 -0.73 -20.11
C SER A 171 12.73 0.22 -21.14
N THR A 172 12.97 -0.06 -22.42
CA THR A 172 12.31 0.65 -23.54
C THR A 172 10.86 0.22 -23.75
N ALA A 173 10.50 -1.00 -23.34
CA ALA A 173 9.15 -1.56 -23.43
C ALA A 173 8.13 -0.91 -22.46
N GLY A 174 8.59 0.02 -21.61
CA GLY A 174 7.84 0.58 -20.49
C GLY A 174 7.35 2.02 -20.66
N ILE A 175 7.50 2.66 -21.83
CA ILE A 175 6.95 4.02 -22.06
C ILE A 175 5.42 3.92 -22.16
N ARG A 176 4.73 3.74 -21.02
CA ARG A 176 3.27 3.66 -21.00
C ARG A 176 2.62 5.03 -21.14
N THR A 177 3.19 6.07 -20.53
CA THR A 177 2.74 7.48 -20.62
C THR A 177 3.85 8.45 -20.15
N LYS A 178 3.73 9.77 -20.39
CA LYS A 178 4.65 10.78 -19.78
C LYS A 178 4.58 10.77 -18.24
N SER A 179 3.43 10.40 -17.67
CA SER A 179 3.16 10.44 -16.23
C SER A 179 3.69 9.24 -15.45
N GLU A 180 3.86 8.08 -16.09
CA GLU A 180 4.32 6.87 -15.40
C GLU A 180 5.84 6.73 -15.31
N GLY A 181 6.61 7.49 -16.10
CA GLY A 181 8.07 7.39 -16.16
C GLY A 181 8.58 6.08 -16.76
N LEU A 182 9.89 5.87 -16.72
CA LEU A 182 10.56 4.64 -17.11
C LEU A 182 10.73 3.69 -15.91
N VAL A 183 11.05 2.44 -16.22
CA VAL A 183 11.37 1.40 -15.26
C VAL A 183 12.81 0.94 -15.48
N ILE A 184 13.61 0.96 -14.42
CA ILE A 184 14.92 0.31 -14.39
C ILE A 184 14.75 -1.03 -13.68
N ARG A 185 15.03 -2.13 -14.37
CA ARG A 185 14.92 -3.47 -13.79
C ARG A 185 16.20 -4.24 -13.99
N ILE A 186 16.83 -4.64 -12.89
CA ILE A 186 18.00 -5.50 -12.89
C ILE A 186 17.64 -6.83 -12.26
N VAL A 187 17.96 -7.91 -12.95
CA VAL A 187 17.64 -9.28 -12.54
C VAL A 187 18.94 -10.02 -12.25
N GLY A 188 18.97 -10.84 -11.21
CA GLY A 188 20.05 -11.78 -10.90
C GLY A 188 20.14 -12.92 -11.92
N GLN A 189 20.81 -14.00 -11.56
CA GLN A 189 20.85 -15.20 -12.40
C GLN A 189 19.56 -16.03 -12.21
N SER A 190 19.09 -16.68 -13.28
CA SER A 190 17.95 -17.61 -13.21
C SER A 190 18.33 -18.85 -12.38
N GLY A 191 17.44 -19.30 -11.51
CA GLY A 191 17.65 -20.41 -10.59
C GLY A 191 18.44 -20.04 -9.32
N GLN A 192 18.93 -18.80 -9.21
CA GLN A 192 19.69 -18.36 -8.06
C GLN A 192 18.77 -18.08 -6.88
N THR A 193 18.83 -18.93 -5.85
CA THR A 193 18.00 -18.81 -4.63
C THR A 193 18.70 -18.00 -3.53
N CYS A 194 20.03 -17.96 -3.51
CA CYS A 194 20.80 -17.16 -2.56
C CYS A 194 20.73 -15.66 -2.89
N TRP A 195 20.18 -14.86 -1.98
CA TRP A 195 20.01 -13.43 -2.18
C TRP A 195 21.35 -12.67 -2.20
N LYS A 196 22.37 -13.13 -1.46
CA LYS A 196 23.71 -12.50 -1.41
C LYS A 196 24.38 -12.56 -2.77
N GLU A 197 24.52 -13.77 -3.31
CA GLU A 197 25.11 -13.97 -4.63
C GLU A 197 24.31 -13.26 -5.73
N ALA A 198 22.99 -13.16 -5.59
CA ALA A 198 22.17 -12.44 -6.54
C ALA A 198 22.35 -10.92 -6.44
N THR A 199 22.57 -10.41 -5.23
CA THR A 199 22.95 -9.00 -5.01
C THR A 199 24.27 -8.71 -5.71
N ASP A 200 25.30 -9.54 -5.50
CA ASP A 200 26.59 -9.41 -6.18
C ASP A 200 26.41 -9.44 -7.70
N THR A 201 25.58 -10.35 -8.21
CA THR A 201 25.26 -10.44 -9.63
C THR A 201 24.61 -9.16 -10.15
N ILE A 202 23.66 -8.59 -9.41
CA ILE A 202 22.96 -7.34 -9.77
C ILE A 202 23.91 -6.15 -9.72
N VAL A 203 24.72 -6.01 -8.66
CA VAL A 203 25.69 -4.92 -8.51
C VAL A 203 26.77 -5.01 -9.59
N ASN A 204 27.28 -6.21 -9.89
CA ASN A 204 28.24 -6.43 -10.98
C ASN A 204 27.64 -6.06 -12.35
N LYS A 205 26.35 -6.36 -12.59
CA LYS A 205 25.66 -5.95 -13.83
C LYS A 205 25.57 -4.42 -13.95
N LEU A 206 25.33 -3.72 -12.85
CA LEU A 206 25.27 -2.26 -12.84
C LEU A 206 26.65 -1.62 -13.04
N THR A 207 27.69 -2.14 -12.38
CA THR A 207 28.98 -1.45 -12.21
C THR A 207 30.09 -1.94 -13.14
N LYS A 208 30.15 -3.24 -13.43
CA LYS A 208 31.21 -3.83 -14.28
C LYS A 208 30.77 -3.98 -15.73
N ARG A 209 29.48 -4.28 -15.95
CA ARG A 209 28.90 -4.40 -17.30
C ARG A 209 28.25 -3.11 -17.78
N GLY A 210 27.70 -2.33 -16.85
CA GLY A 210 27.26 -0.96 -17.08
C GLY A 210 28.36 0.04 -16.71
N ALA A 211 28.04 1.32 -16.85
CA ALA A 211 28.91 2.43 -16.44
C ALA A 211 28.44 3.07 -15.12
N CYS A 212 27.59 2.41 -14.35
CA CYS A 212 27.16 2.92 -13.05
C CYS A 212 28.33 2.91 -12.05
N GLU A 213 28.35 3.89 -11.15
CA GLU A 213 29.36 4.00 -10.09
C GLU A 213 28.77 3.50 -8.77
N LEU A 214 29.42 2.53 -8.12
CA LEU A 214 29.08 2.16 -6.74
C LEU A 214 29.66 3.20 -5.80
N VAL A 215 28.80 4.05 -5.26
CA VAL A 215 29.18 5.18 -4.42
C VAL A 215 29.53 4.69 -3.02
N CYS A 216 28.65 3.90 -2.40
CA CYS A 216 28.94 3.28 -1.11
C CYS A 216 28.14 2.01 -0.85
N ARG A 217 28.68 1.17 0.04
CA ARG A 217 28.00 0.02 0.64
C ARG A 217 27.94 0.24 2.16
N ILE A 218 26.74 0.20 2.72
CA ILE A 218 26.53 0.47 4.14
C ILE A 218 25.80 -0.70 4.77
N VAL A 219 26.42 -1.32 5.77
CA VAL A 219 25.79 -2.39 6.56
C VAL A 219 24.64 -1.84 7.40
N GLN A 220 23.55 -2.58 7.54
CA GLN A 220 22.41 -2.14 8.35
C GLN A 220 22.76 -1.93 9.84
N THR A 221 23.78 -2.63 10.33
CA THR A 221 24.31 -2.48 11.69
C THR A 221 25.13 -1.19 11.88
N HIS A 222 25.31 -0.40 10.82
CA HIS A 222 26.07 0.86 10.91
C HIS A 222 25.37 1.84 11.88
N PRO A 223 26.11 2.52 12.78
CA PRO A 223 25.53 3.42 13.77
C PRO A 223 24.63 4.52 13.18
N ALA A 224 24.98 5.07 12.01
CA ALA A 224 24.16 6.07 11.34
C ALA A 224 22.79 5.54 10.91
N VAL A 225 22.73 4.28 10.45
CA VAL A 225 21.47 3.62 10.09
C VAL A 225 20.63 3.40 11.36
N SER A 226 21.27 2.95 12.45
CA SER A 226 20.61 2.77 13.75
C SER A 226 20.08 4.09 14.33
N ALA A 227 20.83 5.19 14.20
CA ALA A 227 20.41 6.51 14.63
C ALA A 227 19.16 6.98 13.85
N LEU A 228 19.16 6.81 12.52
CA LEU A 228 18.01 7.12 11.67
C LEU A 228 16.79 6.25 12.03
N TYR A 229 16.99 4.96 12.30
CA TYR A 229 15.91 4.09 12.78
C TYR A 229 15.33 4.57 14.10
N ASN A 230 16.18 4.98 15.04
CA ASN A 230 15.74 5.45 16.34
C ASN A 230 14.99 6.77 16.24
N GLU A 231 15.53 7.74 15.51
CA GLU A 231 14.84 9.01 15.25
C GLU A 231 13.48 8.76 14.61
N TRP A 232 13.44 7.92 13.58
CA TRP A 232 12.19 7.56 12.94
C TRP A 232 11.24 6.84 13.88
N ARG A 233 11.73 5.91 14.71
CA ARG A 233 10.91 5.23 15.71
C ARG A 233 10.28 6.25 16.65
N GLN A 234 11.01 7.29 17.06
CA GLN A 234 10.46 8.38 17.87
C GLN A 234 9.42 9.22 17.10
N GLN A 235 9.65 9.52 15.82
CA GLN A 235 8.67 10.18 14.96
C GLN A 235 7.41 9.31 14.73
N ALA A 236 7.58 7.99 14.63
CA ALA A 236 6.51 7.03 14.46
C ALA A 236 5.71 6.84 15.75
N LEU A 237 6.38 6.85 16.91
CA LEU A 237 5.74 6.77 18.23
C LEU A 237 4.96 8.04 18.58
N SER A 238 5.49 9.21 18.18
CA SER A 238 4.76 10.49 18.24
C SER A 238 3.64 10.60 17.20
N SER A 239 3.58 9.65 16.25
CA SER A 239 2.51 9.52 15.28
C SER A 239 1.47 8.48 15.70
N HIS A 240 0.28 8.59 15.13
CA HIS A 240 -0.86 7.69 15.37
C HIS A 240 -0.65 6.23 14.96
N ASP A 241 0.52 5.87 14.43
CA ASP A 241 0.86 4.48 14.17
C ASP A 241 1.23 3.71 15.44
N SER A 242 1.57 4.39 16.55
CA SER A 242 1.71 3.74 17.86
C SER A 242 0.42 3.05 18.30
N ALA A 243 -0.74 3.60 17.93
CA ALA A 243 -2.03 2.95 18.18
C ALA A 243 -2.15 1.58 17.50
N TYR A 244 -1.36 1.30 16.46
CA TYR A 244 -1.35 0.00 15.77
C TYR A 244 -0.16 -0.89 16.15
N GLU A 245 0.61 -0.54 17.18
CA GLU A 245 1.66 -1.42 17.69
C GLU A 245 1.05 -2.74 18.20
N GLY A 246 1.62 -3.86 17.81
CA GLY A 246 1.09 -5.19 18.14
C GLY A 246 -0.19 -5.61 17.40
N VAL A 247 -0.87 -4.70 16.69
CA VAL A 247 -2.13 -5.02 16.00
C VAL A 247 -1.88 -5.92 14.79
N PRO A 248 -2.59 -7.05 14.65
CA PRO A 248 -2.43 -7.96 13.52
C PRO A 248 -2.55 -7.24 12.17
N LEU A 249 -1.74 -7.65 11.19
CA LEU A 249 -1.65 -7.06 9.84
C LEU A 249 -1.00 -5.67 9.74
N ASN A 250 -0.69 -4.96 10.83
CA ASN A 250 -0.17 -3.58 10.73
C ASN A 250 1.22 -3.55 10.07
N SER A 251 2.04 -4.56 10.35
CA SER A 251 3.38 -4.73 9.76
C SER A 251 3.37 -5.10 8.27
N LEU A 252 2.21 -5.47 7.71
CA LEU A 252 2.09 -5.83 6.30
C LEU A 252 1.96 -4.59 5.42
N LYS A 253 2.57 -4.61 4.23
CA LYS A 253 2.32 -3.60 3.18
C LYS A 253 0.84 -3.52 2.84
N THR A 254 0.35 -2.31 2.50
CA THR A 254 -1.07 -2.04 2.21
C THR A 254 -1.71 -3.05 1.26
N GLY A 255 -1.03 -3.41 0.16
CA GLY A 255 -1.55 -4.37 -0.81
C GLY A 255 -1.63 -5.81 -0.29
N ILE A 256 -0.66 -6.25 0.53
CA ILE A 256 -0.69 -7.57 1.18
C ILE A 256 -1.80 -7.59 2.23
N ARG A 257 -1.87 -6.53 3.05
CA ARG A 257 -2.91 -6.35 4.07
C ARG A 257 -4.30 -6.40 3.48
N ALA A 258 -4.56 -5.68 2.39
CA ALA A 258 -5.85 -5.70 1.70
C ALA A 258 -6.24 -7.12 1.25
N LYS A 259 -5.29 -7.88 0.68
CA LYS A 259 -5.52 -9.29 0.30
C LYS A 259 -5.82 -10.19 1.50
N ARG A 260 -5.13 -9.99 2.63
CA ARG A 260 -5.42 -10.76 3.86
C ARG A 260 -6.81 -10.44 4.40
N VAL A 261 -7.20 -9.17 4.41
CA VAL A 261 -8.56 -8.76 4.79
C VAL A 261 -9.62 -9.33 3.83
N GLN A 262 -9.34 -9.35 2.53
CA GLN A 262 -10.18 -10.02 1.53
C GLN A 262 -10.32 -11.51 1.79
N GLN A 263 -9.23 -12.20 2.13
CA GLN A 263 -9.28 -13.61 2.48
C GLN A 263 -10.09 -13.85 3.76
N ILE A 264 -9.94 -13.01 4.79
CA ILE A 264 -10.75 -13.06 6.02
C ILE A 264 -12.24 -12.90 5.68
N ALA A 265 -12.58 -11.90 4.86
CA ALA A 265 -13.97 -11.65 4.46
C ALA A 265 -14.57 -12.82 3.66
N LEU A 266 -13.80 -13.42 2.74
CA LEU A 266 -14.21 -14.58 1.96
C LEU A 266 -14.42 -15.82 2.83
N GLU A 267 -13.49 -16.11 3.76
CA GLU A 267 -13.64 -17.23 4.69
C GLU A 267 -14.84 -17.02 5.62
N PHE A 268 -15.06 -15.79 6.09
CA PHE A 268 -16.27 -15.42 6.82
C PHE A 268 -17.55 -15.63 5.98
N ASP A 269 -17.58 -15.22 4.71
CA ASP A 269 -18.75 -15.43 3.83
C ASP A 269 -19.04 -16.92 3.63
N LYS A 270 -17.99 -17.75 3.48
CA LYS A 270 -18.12 -19.21 3.44
C LYS A 270 -18.71 -19.79 4.73
N MET A 271 -18.29 -19.27 5.89
CA MET A 271 -18.86 -19.68 7.18
C MET A 271 -20.35 -19.33 7.30
N GLN A 272 -20.75 -18.17 6.78
CA GLN A 272 -22.17 -17.75 6.79
C GLN A 272 -23.02 -18.46 5.72
N ASN A 273 -22.40 -19.05 4.70
CA ASN A 273 -23.08 -19.71 3.59
C ASN A 273 -22.45 -21.10 3.31
N PRO A 274 -22.57 -22.07 4.23
CA PRO A 274 -21.87 -23.35 4.14
C PRO A 274 -22.26 -24.22 2.93
N GLY A 275 -23.42 -23.97 2.31
CA GLY A 275 -23.83 -24.61 1.05
C GLY A 275 -23.65 -23.72 -0.19
N GLY A 276 -23.02 -22.56 -0.04
CA GLY A 276 -22.80 -21.63 -1.15
C GLY A 276 -21.72 -22.13 -2.11
N ILE A 277 -21.93 -21.93 -3.41
CA ILE A 277 -20.92 -22.11 -4.45
C ILE A 277 -20.14 -20.82 -4.55
N PHE A 278 -18.83 -20.90 -4.32
CA PHE A 278 -17.91 -19.77 -4.42
C PHE A 278 -17.01 -19.94 -5.62
N THR A 279 -17.02 -18.97 -6.52
CA THR A 279 -16.13 -18.94 -7.68
C THR A 279 -15.21 -17.73 -7.62
N SER A 280 -14.02 -17.91 -8.20
CA SER A 280 -13.09 -16.80 -8.45
C SER A 280 -13.73 -15.80 -9.42
N ALA A 281 -13.44 -14.51 -9.23
CA ALA A 281 -13.84 -13.47 -10.19
C ALA A 281 -12.97 -13.47 -11.48
N GLU A 282 -12.04 -14.42 -11.60
CA GLU A 282 -11.22 -14.61 -12.79
C GLU A 282 -12.09 -14.99 -14.00
N GLY A 283 -12.19 -14.07 -14.97
CA GLY A 283 -12.98 -14.26 -16.20
C GLY A 283 -14.13 -13.28 -16.35
N GLU A 284 -14.50 -12.57 -15.29
CA GLU A 284 -15.45 -11.46 -15.36
C GLU A 284 -14.95 -10.35 -16.29
N LEU A 285 -15.89 -9.64 -16.92
CA LEU A 285 -15.57 -8.49 -17.75
C LEU A 285 -14.92 -7.40 -16.88
N ALA A 286 -13.84 -6.80 -17.38
CA ALA A 286 -13.29 -5.59 -16.75
C ALA A 286 -14.36 -4.50 -16.71
N SER A 287 -14.13 -3.49 -15.87
CA SER A 287 -14.86 -2.21 -15.94
C SER A 287 -14.86 -1.57 -17.34
N HIS A 288 -13.86 -1.88 -18.17
CA HIS A 288 -13.76 -1.37 -19.55
C HIS A 288 -14.27 -2.35 -20.62
N GLY A 289 -15.06 -3.36 -20.24
CA GLY A 289 -15.69 -4.30 -21.18
C GLY A 289 -14.73 -5.29 -21.88
N ARG A 290 -13.44 -5.28 -21.53
CA ARG A 290 -12.45 -6.25 -22.01
C ARG A 290 -12.29 -7.37 -20.99
N ARG A 291 -12.21 -8.63 -21.43
CA ARG A 291 -11.85 -9.74 -20.53
C ARG A 291 -10.48 -9.48 -19.92
N THR A 292 -10.42 -9.49 -18.59
CA THR A 292 -9.18 -9.19 -17.86
C THR A 292 -8.22 -10.37 -17.88
N ARG A 293 -6.92 -10.10 -18.09
CA ARG A 293 -5.83 -11.09 -17.88
C ARG A 293 -5.38 -11.13 -16.41
N GLY A 294 -6.30 -11.31 -15.47
CA GLY A 294 -5.99 -11.60 -14.06
C GLY A 294 -6.90 -10.95 -13.02
N SER A 295 -6.91 -11.54 -11.82
CA SER A 295 -7.78 -11.17 -10.68
C SER A 295 -7.68 -9.71 -10.23
N ARG A 296 -6.52 -9.05 -10.40
CA ARG A 296 -6.34 -7.64 -10.00
C ARG A 296 -7.24 -6.65 -10.73
N ASN A 297 -7.74 -7.02 -11.91
CA ASN A 297 -8.59 -6.14 -12.72
C ASN A 297 -10.06 -6.56 -12.68
N ALA A 298 -10.39 -7.65 -11.99
CA ALA A 298 -11.76 -8.12 -11.87
C ALA A 298 -12.66 -7.02 -11.31
N ALA A 299 -13.92 -7.01 -11.74
CA ALA A 299 -14.88 -6.01 -11.31
C ALA A 299 -15.38 -6.25 -9.87
N VAL A 300 -15.19 -7.48 -9.37
CA VAL A 300 -15.54 -7.97 -8.04
C VAL A 300 -14.43 -8.84 -7.47
N ASP A 301 -14.47 -9.10 -6.16
CA ASP A 301 -13.46 -9.88 -5.44
C ASP A 301 -13.79 -11.38 -5.40
N TRP A 302 -15.07 -11.75 -5.27
CA TRP A 302 -15.56 -13.13 -5.40
C TRP A 302 -17.02 -13.18 -5.85
N ILE A 303 -17.48 -14.37 -6.25
CA ILE A 303 -18.88 -14.63 -6.60
C ILE A 303 -19.41 -15.74 -5.71
N ARG A 304 -20.55 -15.52 -5.06
CA ARG A 304 -21.26 -16.48 -4.20
C ARG A 304 -22.66 -16.75 -4.75
N ASN A 305 -22.93 -17.96 -5.23
CA ASN A 305 -24.23 -18.32 -5.83
C ASN A 305 -24.70 -17.32 -6.91
N GLY A 306 -23.78 -16.83 -7.74
CA GLY A 306 -24.05 -15.79 -8.73
C GLY A 306 -24.09 -14.36 -8.19
N VAL A 307 -24.06 -14.15 -6.87
CA VAL A 307 -23.93 -12.82 -6.25
C VAL A 307 -22.49 -12.35 -6.35
N ARG A 308 -22.25 -11.27 -7.08
CA ARG A 308 -20.94 -10.65 -7.26
C ARG A 308 -20.63 -9.73 -6.08
N VAL A 309 -19.57 -10.02 -5.32
CA VAL A 309 -19.23 -9.30 -4.08
C VAL A 309 -17.94 -8.52 -4.27
N GLU A 310 -18.00 -7.20 -4.08
CA GLU A 310 -16.85 -6.30 -4.03
C GLU A 310 -16.54 -5.96 -2.57
N LEU A 311 -15.28 -6.06 -2.15
CA LEU A 311 -14.82 -5.68 -0.83
C LEU A 311 -13.85 -4.49 -0.93
N LYS A 312 -14.20 -3.40 -0.24
CA LYS A 312 -13.26 -2.31 0.00
C LYS A 312 -12.70 -2.34 1.39
N TYR A 313 -11.39 -2.20 1.47
CA TYR A 313 -10.63 -2.11 2.69
C TYR A 313 -10.19 -0.67 2.96
N ALA A 314 -10.23 -0.25 4.22
CA ALA A 314 -9.66 1.02 4.67
C ALA A 314 -9.06 0.91 6.08
N LYS A 315 -7.90 1.57 6.29
CA LYS A 315 -7.27 1.73 7.61
C LYS A 315 -7.83 2.99 8.27
N VAL A 316 -8.15 2.90 9.56
CA VAL A 316 -8.48 4.06 10.39
C VAL A 316 -7.19 4.86 10.65
N CYS A 317 -7.17 6.11 10.22
CA CYS A 317 -6.00 6.98 10.30
C CYS A 317 -6.40 8.28 11.00
N PHE A 318 -5.54 8.82 11.84
CA PHE A 318 -5.72 10.19 12.34
C PHE A 318 -5.05 11.18 11.40
N ARG A 319 -5.68 12.33 11.22
CA ARG A 319 -5.13 13.45 10.45
C ARG A 319 -4.86 14.62 11.39
N PRO A 320 -3.59 14.90 11.77
CA PRO A 320 -3.27 16.00 12.68
C PRO A 320 -3.79 17.36 12.21
N SER A 321 -3.70 17.65 10.91
CA SER A 321 -4.19 18.91 10.33
C SER A 321 -5.71 19.12 10.44
N ARG A 322 -6.47 18.09 10.77
CA ARG A 322 -7.91 18.17 11.03
C ARG A 322 -8.28 17.78 12.45
N ASN A 323 -7.29 17.39 13.24
CA ASN A 323 -7.45 16.85 14.58
C ASN A 323 -8.59 15.82 14.66
N ALA A 324 -8.60 14.85 13.73
CA ALA A 324 -9.69 13.90 13.60
C ALA A 324 -9.25 12.58 12.98
N TRP A 325 -9.86 11.49 13.43
CA TRP A 325 -9.78 10.18 12.81
C TRP A 325 -10.66 10.08 11.56
N PHE A 326 -10.20 9.35 10.55
CA PHE A 326 -10.95 9.08 9.34
C PHE A 326 -10.64 7.68 8.79
N CYS A 327 -11.58 7.15 8.03
CA CYS A 327 -11.49 5.89 7.30
C CYS A 327 -11.98 6.15 5.87
N GLU A 328 -11.14 5.92 4.87
CA GLU A 328 -11.44 6.24 3.47
C GLU A 328 -11.33 4.99 2.60
N PHE A 329 -12.47 4.57 2.04
CA PHE A 329 -12.59 3.47 1.11
C PHE A 329 -12.49 4.01 -0.31
N CYS A 330 -11.41 3.70 -1.00
CA CYS A 330 -11.13 4.26 -2.32
C CYS A 330 -11.55 3.34 -3.47
N ASN A 331 -11.67 3.93 -4.65
CA ASN A 331 -11.82 3.24 -5.94
C ASN A 331 -13.03 2.29 -5.99
N ILE A 332 -14.14 2.68 -5.35
CA ILE A 332 -15.42 1.98 -5.49
C ILE A 332 -15.87 2.16 -6.95
N LYS A 333 -15.79 1.08 -7.73
CA LYS A 333 -16.12 1.11 -9.15
C LYS A 333 -17.62 1.35 -9.32
N GLU A 334 -17.98 2.34 -10.12
CA GLU A 334 -19.36 2.58 -10.54
C GLU A 334 -19.44 2.55 -12.06
N GLU A 335 -20.55 2.05 -12.60
CA GLU A 335 -20.80 2.16 -14.03
C GLU A 335 -21.10 3.62 -14.43
N PRO A 336 -20.76 4.02 -15.67
CA PRO A 336 -21.20 5.27 -16.24
C PRO A 336 -22.72 5.38 -16.23
N LEU A 337 -23.25 6.60 -15.99
CA LEU A 337 -24.68 6.91 -15.90
C LEU A 337 -25.51 6.46 -17.14
N ASP A 338 -24.85 6.22 -18.27
CA ASP A 338 -25.48 6.04 -19.57
C ASP A 338 -25.73 4.56 -19.93
N ALA A 339 -25.17 3.63 -19.15
CA ALA A 339 -25.38 2.19 -19.32
C ALA A 339 -26.39 1.70 -18.27
N SER A 340 -27.62 1.39 -18.71
CA SER A 340 -28.68 0.61 -18.04
C SER A 340 -28.48 0.16 -16.57
N ASN A 341 -28.23 1.09 -15.64
CA ASN A 341 -28.35 0.96 -14.19
C ASN A 341 -27.73 -0.31 -13.54
N ARG A 342 -26.69 -0.90 -14.12
CA ARG A 342 -26.06 -2.11 -13.56
C ARG A 342 -24.83 -1.71 -12.76
N VAL A 343 -24.77 -2.18 -11.51
CA VAL A 343 -23.56 -2.07 -10.71
C VAL A 343 -22.65 -3.25 -11.06
N TYR A 344 -21.33 -3.04 -11.07
CA TYR A 344 -20.35 -4.10 -11.33
C TYR A 344 -20.43 -5.25 -10.32
N PHE A 345 -20.96 -4.97 -9.13
CA PHE A 345 -21.19 -5.90 -8.03
C PHE A 345 -22.65 -5.84 -7.60
N ASP A 346 -23.12 -6.93 -6.98
CA ASP A 346 -24.45 -7.03 -6.37
C ASP A 346 -24.40 -6.68 -4.87
N GLU A 347 -23.25 -6.91 -4.23
CA GLU A 347 -22.99 -6.53 -2.84
C GLU A 347 -21.67 -5.75 -2.71
N LEU A 348 -21.69 -4.64 -1.96
CA LEU A 348 -20.50 -3.92 -1.54
C LEU A 348 -20.24 -4.19 -0.06
N TRP A 349 -19.09 -4.74 0.25
CA TRP A 349 -18.63 -4.95 1.61
C TRP A 349 -17.54 -3.92 1.94
N LEU A 350 -17.62 -3.32 3.13
CA LEU A 350 -16.66 -2.34 3.63
C LEU A 350 -15.96 -2.90 4.86
N ALA A 351 -14.65 -3.13 4.76
CA ALA A 351 -13.80 -3.61 5.83
C ALA A 351 -12.99 -2.46 6.45
N MET A 352 -13.41 -2.02 7.64
CA MET A 352 -12.75 -1.00 8.44
C MET A 352 -11.74 -1.63 9.40
N TYR A 353 -10.46 -1.36 9.18
CA TYR A 353 -9.36 -1.87 9.99
C TYR A 353 -8.87 -0.83 10.98
N SER A 354 -9.10 -1.07 12.26
CA SER A 354 -8.76 -0.20 13.38
C SER A 354 -7.78 -0.88 14.35
N PRO A 355 -7.20 -0.13 15.31
CA PRO A 355 -6.44 -0.70 16.42
C PRO A 355 -7.17 -1.70 17.29
N CYS A 356 -8.51 -1.62 17.33
CA CYS A 356 -9.33 -2.38 18.27
C CYS A 356 -9.99 -3.60 17.60
N SER A 357 -10.26 -3.50 16.29
CA SER A 357 -10.95 -4.53 15.51
C SER A 357 -10.81 -4.38 14.00
N LEU A 358 -11.12 -5.46 13.28
CA LEU A 358 -11.55 -5.43 11.88
C LEU A 358 -13.08 -5.57 11.83
N ASP A 359 -13.76 -4.51 11.38
CA ASP A 359 -15.21 -4.49 11.24
C ASP A 359 -15.61 -4.56 9.77
N ILE A 360 -16.49 -5.49 9.41
CA ILE A 360 -17.00 -5.66 8.04
C ILE A 360 -18.49 -5.29 8.01
N PHE A 361 -18.85 -4.43 7.08
CA PHE A 361 -20.22 -3.98 6.85
C PHE A 361 -20.67 -4.33 5.44
N LYS A 362 -21.92 -4.76 5.26
CA LYS A 362 -22.58 -4.81 3.95
C LYS A 362 -23.23 -3.46 3.69
N HIS A 363 -22.67 -2.71 2.76
CA HIS A 363 -23.17 -1.40 2.39
C HIS A 363 -24.28 -1.53 1.34
N PRO A 364 -25.39 -0.77 1.44
CA PRO A 364 -26.54 -0.85 0.51
C PRO A 364 -26.25 -0.30 -0.90
N GLY A 365 -24.97 -0.08 -1.22
CA GLY A 365 -24.53 0.53 -2.47
C GLY A 365 -24.85 2.02 -2.61
N TYR A 366 -25.10 2.43 -3.84
CA TYR A 366 -25.11 3.81 -4.37
C TYR A 366 -25.98 4.86 -3.63
N ARG A 367 -26.89 4.47 -2.75
CA ARG A 367 -27.86 5.38 -2.11
C ARG A 367 -27.42 5.99 -0.78
N SER A 368 -26.21 5.74 -0.29
CA SER A 368 -25.77 6.31 0.98
C SER A 368 -25.46 7.81 0.88
N GLN A 369 -25.87 8.58 1.88
CA GLN A 369 -25.54 10.01 2.03
C GLN A 369 -24.08 10.27 2.47
N LEU A 370 -23.22 9.25 2.49
CA LEU A 370 -21.83 9.43 2.92
C LEU A 370 -21.04 10.25 1.90
N SER A 371 -20.19 11.17 2.39
CA SER A 371 -19.52 12.15 1.54
C SER A 371 -18.55 11.48 0.57
N SER A 372 -18.80 11.66 -0.74
CA SER A 372 -17.81 11.40 -1.79
C SER A 372 -16.94 12.64 -1.98
N ARG A 373 -15.65 12.57 -1.63
CA ARG A 373 -14.68 13.58 -2.05
C ARG A 373 -14.18 13.23 -3.45
N GLY A 374 -14.35 14.15 -4.41
CA GLY A 374 -13.72 14.09 -5.72
C GLY A 374 -14.71 14.20 -6.88
N GLY A 375 -14.37 15.03 -7.87
CA GLY A 375 -15.03 15.04 -9.17
C GLY A 375 -14.73 13.75 -9.93
N ARG A 376 -15.76 13.19 -10.57
CA ARG A 376 -15.74 11.90 -11.26
C ARG A 376 -14.77 11.89 -12.43
N THR A 377 -13.83 10.96 -12.45
CA THR A 377 -13.38 10.36 -13.70
C THR A 377 -13.88 8.91 -13.74
N VAL A 378 -14.25 8.42 -14.92
CA VAL A 378 -14.69 7.02 -15.13
C VAL A 378 -13.61 6.02 -14.67
N GLY A 379 -12.35 6.45 -14.60
CA GLY A 379 -11.21 5.60 -14.23
C GLY A 379 -10.96 5.46 -12.73
N GLU A 380 -11.22 6.49 -11.91
CA GLU A 380 -10.80 6.50 -10.50
C GLU A 380 -11.82 5.92 -9.53
N GLY A 381 -13.11 5.85 -9.92
CA GLY A 381 -14.18 5.37 -9.05
C GLY A 381 -14.56 6.38 -7.95
N LYS A 382 -15.45 5.97 -7.04
CA LYS A 382 -15.86 6.78 -5.88
C LYS A 382 -15.04 6.46 -4.64
N ASN A 383 -14.85 7.49 -3.81
CA ASN A 383 -14.31 7.34 -2.47
C ASN A 383 -15.43 7.52 -1.44
N LEU A 384 -15.50 6.64 -0.46
CA LEU A 384 -16.41 6.76 0.69
C LEU A 384 -15.56 7.06 1.92
N MET A 385 -15.80 8.21 2.56
CA MET A 385 -15.06 8.64 3.74
C MET A 385 -15.98 8.68 4.96
N VAL A 386 -15.58 7.98 6.02
CA VAL A 386 -16.21 8.03 7.34
C VAL A 386 -15.27 8.75 8.29
N LYS A 387 -15.77 9.73 9.04
CA LYS A 387 -14.98 10.51 10.00
C LYS A 387 -15.42 10.20 11.41
N GLY A 388 -14.47 10.13 12.34
CA GLY A 388 -14.74 10.18 13.78
C GLY A 388 -15.26 11.56 14.18
N GLU A 389 -15.49 11.76 15.47
CA GLU A 389 -15.77 13.09 15.99
C GLU A 389 -14.52 13.98 15.88
N GLN A 390 -14.75 15.28 15.65
CA GLN A 390 -13.66 16.24 15.60
C GLN A 390 -13.08 16.42 17.01
N HIS A 391 -11.76 16.53 17.11
CA HIS A 391 -11.03 16.61 18.37
C HIS A 391 -11.05 15.35 19.25
N ASP A 392 -11.63 14.24 18.78
CA ASP A 392 -11.53 12.97 19.47
C ASP A 392 -10.13 12.37 19.29
N THR A 393 -9.37 12.31 20.37
CA THR A 393 -8.03 11.71 20.39
C THR A 393 -8.06 10.20 20.67
N CYS A 394 -9.18 9.68 21.20
CA CYS A 394 -9.35 8.27 21.53
C CYS A 394 -9.78 7.47 20.29
N VAL A 395 -8.96 6.52 19.87
CA VAL A 395 -9.25 5.72 18.68
C VAL A 395 -10.49 4.83 18.85
N GLU A 396 -10.72 4.28 20.05
CA GLU A 396 -11.89 3.46 20.35
C GLU A 396 -13.19 4.25 20.21
N SER A 397 -13.21 5.48 20.74
CA SER A 397 -14.34 6.39 20.67
C SER A 397 -14.61 6.80 19.21
N ALA A 398 -13.54 7.16 18.48
CA ALA A 398 -13.65 7.51 17.08
C ALA A 398 -14.16 6.35 16.21
N VAL A 399 -13.63 5.13 16.42
CA VAL A 399 -14.10 3.92 15.72
C VAL A 399 -15.58 3.69 16.03
N ARG A 400 -16.01 3.79 17.29
CA ARG A 400 -17.43 3.66 17.66
C ARG A 400 -18.30 4.68 16.92
N SER A 401 -17.90 5.95 16.88
CA SER A 401 -18.60 6.99 16.11
C SER A 401 -18.68 6.64 14.62
N MET A 402 -17.58 6.16 14.01
CA MET A 402 -17.57 5.73 12.61
C MET A 402 -18.53 4.57 12.34
N LYS A 403 -18.61 3.57 13.24
CA LYS A 403 -19.56 2.45 13.12
C LYS A 403 -21.00 2.94 13.14
N VAL A 404 -21.33 3.82 14.08
CA VAL A 404 -22.67 4.44 14.16
C VAL A 404 -23.00 5.20 12.88
N LYS A 405 -22.05 5.93 12.29
CA LYS A 405 -22.24 6.65 11.02
C LYS A 405 -22.48 5.70 9.84
N LEU A 406 -21.77 4.57 9.77
CA LEU A 406 -22.00 3.54 8.75
C LEU A 406 -23.38 2.88 8.90
N GLU A 407 -23.80 2.57 10.12
CA GLU A 407 -25.11 2.00 10.40
C GLU A 407 -26.25 3.00 10.10
N ALA A 408 -26.05 4.28 10.43
CA ALA A 408 -26.97 5.37 10.08
C ALA A 408 -27.11 5.54 8.57
N SER A 409 -26.06 5.24 7.80
CA SER A 409 -26.12 5.16 6.33
C SER A 409 -26.62 3.81 5.81
N GLN A 410 -27.32 3.04 6.65
CA GLN A 410 -27.91 1.74 6.35
C GLN A 410 -26.91 0.63 6.01
N ALA A 411 -25.63 0.77 6.34
CA ALA A 411 -24.67 -0.33 6.23
C ALA A 411 -24.94 -1.37 7.33
N GLU A 412 -25.18 -2.61 6.92
CA GLU A 412 -25.48 -3.72 7.83
C GLU A 412 -24.17 -4.29 8.41
N PRO A 413 -23.96 -4.28 9.73
CA PRO A 413 -22.74 -4.83 10.32
C PRO A 413 -22.75 -6.36 10.22
N LEU A 414 -21.74 -6.94 9.56
CA LEU A 414 -21.63 -8.38 9.34
C LEU A 414 -20.71 -9.06 10.36
N LEU A 415 -19.49 -8.52 10.54
CA LEU A 415 -18.43 -9.10 11.36
C LEU A 415 -17.72 -8.01 12.17
N THR A 416 -17.44 -8.30 13.44
CA THR A 416 -16.40 -7.62 14.23
C THR A 416 -15.38 -8.68 14.66
N LEU A 417 -14.18 -8.62 14.10
CA LEU A 417 -13.04 -9.43 14.54
C LEU A 417 -12.22 -8.61 15.55
N ARG A 418 -12.22 -9.02 16.82
CA ARG A 418 -11.48 -8.34 17.89
C ARG A 418 -10.05 -8.82 17.92
N TRP A 419 -9.11 -7.89 18.03
CA TRP A 419 -7.71 -8.23 18.23
C TRP A 419 -7.49 -8.66 19.68
N THR A 420 -6.89 -9.83 19.86
CA THR A 420 -6.31 -10.23 21.14
C THR A 420 -4.91 -9.63 21.23
N THR A 421 -4.81 -8.54 21.99
CA THR A 421 -3.54 -7.92 22.37
C THR A 421 -3.00 -8.49 23.66
#